data_AF-A0A538G0X9-F1
#
_entry.id   AF-A0A538G0X9-F1
#
_cell.length_a   1.000
_cell.length_b   1.000
_cell.length_c   1.000
_cell.angle_alpha   90.00
_cell.angle_beta   90.00
_cell.angle_gamma   90.00
#
_symmetry.space_group_name_H-M   'P 1'
#
loop_
_entity.id
_entity.type
_entity.pdbx_description
1 polymer ?
#
loop_
_entity_poly.entity_id
_entity_poly.type
_entity_poly.pdbx_seq_one_letter_code
_entity_poly.pdbx_strand_id
1 'polypeptide(L)'
;MEGVLQMLDEAGAEADVRPALALLAAPEPLVPADELTPALRRAMLLLAAGGDPHRELELDGRAVSALATELDSPERRAEVSRGLEALRGEAAGLVNVSRPLNELLLDARLAWQAYACALLADELEDDG
;
A
#
# COMPACT_ATOMS: atom_id res chain seq x y z
N MET A 1 3.59 -11.08 14.78
CA MET A 1 3.12 -11.13 13.38
C MET A 1 2.79 -12.55 12.91
N GLU A 2 2.78 -13.58 13.78
CA GLU A 2 2.31 -14.90 13.36
C GLU A 2 0.83 -14.82 12.95
N GLY A 3 0.54 -15.16 11.69
CA GLY A 3 -0.82 -15.28 11.14
C GLY A 3 -1.28 -14.14 10.23
N VAL A 4 -0.61 -12.97 10.21
CA VAL A 4 -1.08 -11.85 9.35
C VAL A 4 -1.01 -12.21 7.87
N LEU A 5 0.09 -12.82 7.41
CA LEU A 5 0.19 -13.26 6.01
C LEU A 5 -0.81 -14.37 5.65
N GLN A 6 -1.19 -15.23 6.61
CA GLN A 6 -2.25 -16.23 6.38
C GLN A 6 -3.61 -15.55 6.20
N MET A 7 -3.93 -14.57 7.04
CA MET A 7 -5.15 -13.77 6.90
C MET A 7 -5.20 -13.03 5.55
N LEU A 8 -4.07 -12.47 5.11
CA LEU A 8 -3.96 -11.86 3.78
C LEU A 8 -4.10 -12.91 2.67
N ASP A 9 -3.59 -14.12 2.84
CA ASP A 9 -3.75 -15.20 1.86
C ASP A 9 -5.21 -15.61 1.69
N GLU A 10 -5.96 -15.71 2.79
CA GLU A 10 -7.40 -15.97 2.77
C GLU A 10 -8.17 -14.82 2.09
N ALA A 11 -7.88 -13.57 2.46
CA ALA A 11 -8.52 -12.38 1.88
C ALA A 11 -8.19 -12.19 0.39
N GLY A 12 -6.98 -12.59 -0.03
CA GLY A 12 -6.52 -12.46 -1.41
C GLY A 12 -7.27 -13.30 -2.44
N ALA A 13 -8.20 -14.15 -2.01
CA ALA A 13 -9.16 -14.79 -2.90
C ALA A 13 -10.22 -13.82 -3.45
N GLU A 14 -10.50 -12.73 -2.72
CA GLU A 14 -11.60 -11.80 -3.00
C GLU A 14 -11.14 -10.36 -3.24
N ALA A 15 -9.99 -9.98 -2.70
CA ALA A 15 -9.47 -8.61 -2.75
C ALA A 15 -8.00 -8.54 -3.17
N ASP A 16 -7.56 -7.38 -3.63
CA ASP A 16 -6.16 -7.11 -3.91
C ASP A 16 -5.35 -6.93 -2.60
N VAL A 17 -4.43 -7.85 -2.33
CA VAL A 17 -3.59 -7.82 -1.12
C VAL A 17 -2.34 -6.95 -1.25
N ARG A 18 -2.05 -6.41 -2.45
CA ARG A 18 -0.84 -5.62 -2.69
C ARG A 18 -0.72 -4.40 -1.76
N PRO A 19 -1.77 -3.59 -1.52
CA PRO A 19 -1.71 -2.49 -0.57
C PRO A 19 -1.33 -2.97 0.84
N ALA A 20 -2.02 -3.99 1.35
CA ALA A 20 -1.78 -4.52 2.68
C ALA A 20 -0.37 -5.10 2.85
N LEU A 21 0.15 -5.79 1.82
CA LEU A 21 1.53 -6.29 1.82
C LEU A 21 2.56 -5.15 1.85
N ALA A 22 2.33 -4.09 1.08
CA ALA A 22 3.22 -2.94 1.05
C ALA A 22 3.19 -2.15 2.37
N LEU A 23 2.03 -2.04 3.01
CA LEU A 23 1.88 -1.45 4.35
C LEU A 23 2.60 -2.29 5.41
N LEU A 24 2.34 -3.60 5.43
CA LEU A 24 2.98 -4.55 6.37
C LEU A 24 4.52 -4.55 6.22
N ALA A 25 5.03 -4.35 5.00
CA ALA A 25 6.45 -4.28 4.72
C ALA A 25 7.10 -2.97 5.17
N ALA A 26 6.35 -1.87 5.22
CA ALA A 26 6.91 -0.56 5.54
C ALA A 26 7.25 -0.47 7.04
N PRO A 27 8.40 0.10 7.42
CA PRO A 27 8.68 0.41 8.81
C PRO A 27 7.77 1.55 9.30
N GLU A 28 7.41 1.55 10.58
CA GLU A 28 6.63 2.64 11.18
C GLU A 28 7.50 3.51 12.10
N PRO A 29 7.56 4.84 11.90
CA PRO A 29 7.03 5.60 10.76
C PRO A 29 8.00 5.63 9.56
N LEU A 30 7.51 5.36 8.34
CA LEU A 30 8.27 5.55 7.10
C LEU A 30 8.19 7.00 6.59
N VAL A 31 7.00 7.60 6.71
CA VAL A 31 6.74 8.99 6.35
C VAL A 31 6.38 9.76 7.62
N PRO A 32 7.08 10.86 7.95
CA PRO A 32 6.75 11.71 9.09
C PRO A 32 5.30 12.23 9.03
N ALA A 33 4.63 12.31 10.17
CA ALA A 33 3.21 12.70 10.24
C ALA A 33 2.95 14.12 9.70
N ASP A 34 3.91 15.04 9.82
CA ASP A 34 3.86 16.40 9.29
C ASP A 34 3.94 16.46 7.76
N GLU A 35 4.53 15.46 7.12
CA GLU A 35 4.49 15.26 5.67
C GLU A 35 3.25 14.47 5.24
N LEU A 36 2.92 13.40 5.97
CA LEU A 36 1.85 12.46 5.63
C LEU A 36 0.46 13.10 5.68
N THR A 37 0.12 13.75 6.80
CA THR A 37 -1.21 14.34 7.04
C THR A 37 -1.63 15.33 5.93
N PRO A 38 -0.82 16.34 5.55
CA PRO A 38 -1.22 17.25 4.46
C PRO A 38 -1.24 16.59 3.08
N ALA A 39 -0.49 15.50 2.86
CA ALA A 39 -0.51 14.74 1.62
C ALA A 39 -1.82 13.94 1.50
N LEU A 40 -2.21 13.21 2.56
CA LEU A 40 -3.46 12.45 2.63
C LEU A 40 -4.67 13.34 2.39
N ARG A 41 -4.76 14.49 3.07
CA ARG A 41 -5.85 15.46 2.86
C ARG A 41 -5.99 15.90 1.41
N ARG A 42 -4.88 16.13 0.72
CA ARG A 42 -4.90 16.51 -0.71
C ARG A 42 -5.32 15.35 -1.60
N ALA A 43 -4.87 14.14 -1.31
CA ALA A 43 -5.30 12.94 -2.03
C ALA A 43 -6.80 12.67 -1.84
N MET A 44 -7.33 12.85 -0.62
CA MET A 44 -8.75 12.74 -0.29
C MET A 44 -9.60 13.76 -1.05
N LEU A 45 -9.16 15.03 -1.11
CA LEU A 45 -9.83 16.05 -1.93
C LEU A 45 -9.83 15.68 -3.42
N LEU A 46 -8.75 15.06 -3.91
CA LEU A 46 -8.66 14.60 -5.30
C LEU A 46 -9.59 13.43 -5.60
N LEU A 47 -9.73 12.51 -4.64
CA LEU A 47 -10.68 11.40 -4.71
C LEU A 47 -12.13 11.90 -4.75
N ALA A 48 -12.49 12.80 -3.83
CA ALA A 48 -13.83 13.40 -3.78
C ALA A 48 -14.19 14.19 -5.04
N ALA A 49 -13.21 14.83 -5.69
CA ALA A 49 -13.41 15.50 -6.97
C ALA A 49 -13.61 14.53 -8.15
N GLY A 50 -13.27 13.25 -7.98
CA GLY A 50 -13.34 12.21 -9.01
C GLY A 50 -14.68 11.48 -9.11
N GLY A 51 -15.62 11.72 -8.19
CA GLY A 51 -16.93 11.04 -8.15
C GLY A 51 -17.21 10.43 -6.79
N ASP A 52 -17.66 9.17 -6.77
CA ASP A 52 -17.98 8.44 -5.53
C ASP A 52 -16.70 8.20 -4.71
N PRO A 53 -16.57 8.79 -3.50
CA PRO A 53 -15.41 8.58 -2.63
C PRO A 53 -15.34 7.16 -2.06
N HIS A 54 -16.40 6.35 -2.18
CA HIS A 54 -16.43 4.95 -1.76
C HIS A 54 -16.11 3.98 -2.90
N ARG A 55 -15.71 4.48 -4.07
CA ARG A 55 -15.14 3.64 -5.13
C ARG A 55 -13.90 2.92 -4.61
N GLU A 56 -13.80 1.63 -4.94
CA GLU A 56 -12.62 0.82 -4.70
C GLU A 56 -11.35 1.53 -5.23
N LEU A 57 -10.35 1.69 -4.37
CA LEU A 57 -9.11 2.36 -4.72
C LEU A 57 -8.34 1.55 -5.75
N GLU A 58 -7.97 2.20 -6.84
CA GLU A 58 -7.08 1.62 -7.86
C GLU A 58 -5.64 2.05 -7.58
N LEU A 59 -4.69 1.11 -7.68
CA LEU A 59 -3.26 1.36 -7.47
C LEU A 59 -2.69 2.46 -8.39
N ASP A 60 -3.19 2.55 -9.61
CA ASP A 60 -2.85 3.58 -10.59
C ASP A 60 -3.89 4.71 -10.64
N GLY A 61 -4.89 4.67 -9.76
CA GLY A 61 -5.90 5.69 -9.59
C GLY A 61 -5.30 7.06 -9.32
N ARG A 62 -6.03 8.11 -9.70
CA ARG A 62 -5.50 9.49 -9.69
C ARG A 62 -5.08 9.95 -8.29
N ALA A 63 -5.86 9.62 -7.26
CA ALA A 63 -5.57 9.98 -5.87
C ALA A 63 -4.32 9.26 -5.35
N VAL A 64 -4.25 7.93 -5.56
CA VAL A 64 -3.11 7.09 -5.18
C VAL A 64 -1.83 7.54 -5.90
N SER A 65 -1.90 7.75 -7.22
CA SER A 65 -0.76 8.21 -8.00
C SER A 65 -0.25 9.59 -7.58
N ALA A 66 -1.14 10.51 -7.21
CA ALA A 66 -0.76 11.82 -6.71
C ALA A 66 -0.06 11.71 -5.34
N LEU A 67 -0.64 10.94 -4.41
CA LEU A 67 -0.06 10.68 -3.09
C LEU A 67 1.31 10.01 -3.20
N ALA A 68 1.40 8.96 -4.01
CA ALA A 68 2.63 8.24 -4.26
C ALA A 68 3.71 9.17 -4.82
N THR A 69 3.37 10.01 -5.80
CA THR A 69 4.33 10.96 -6.39
C THR A 69 4.80 11.99 -5.38
N GLU A 70 3.91 12.47 -4.53
CA GLU A 70 4.20 13.51 -3.56
C GLU A 70 5.14 13.02 -2.45
N LEU A 71 4.94 11.80 -1.96
CA LEU A 71 5.72 11.22 -0.88
C LEU A 71 7.00 10.51 -1.36
N ASP A 72 7.17 10.33 -2.68
CA ASP A 72 8.23 9.51 -3.26
C ASP A 72 9.62 10.01 -2.89
N SER A 73 10.44 9.10 -2.36
CA SER A 73 11.88 9.22 -2.36
C SER A 73 12.52 7.87 -2.65
N PRO A 74 13.70 7.82 -3.31
CA PRO A 74 14.43 6.58 -3.53
C PRO A 74 14.69 5.79 -2.24
N GLU A 75 14.97 6.49 -1.14
CA GLU A 75 15.22 5.90 0.16
C GLU A 75 13.97 5.22 0.71
N ARG A 76 12.82 5.90 0.65
CA ARG A 76 11.53 5.35 1.13
C ARG A 76 11.11 4.13 0.32
N ARG A 77 11.27 4.17 -1.00
CA ARG A 77 11.02 3.01 -1.87
C ARG A 77 11.92 1.83 -1.55
N ALA A 78 13.18 2.10 -1.23
CA ALA A 78 14.12 1.07 -0.82
C ALA A 78 13.71 0.42 0.52
N GLU A 79 13.18 1.19 1.48
CA GLU A 79 12.68 0.63 2.74
C GLU A 79 11.49 -0.31 2.51
N VAL A 80 10.48 0.09 1.72
CA VAL A 80 9.35 -0.80 1.37
C VAL A 80 9.85 -2.07 0.68
N SER A 81 10.78 -1.93 -0.27
CA SER A 81 11.35 -3.08 -0.99
C SER A 81 12.08 -4.05 -0.07
N ARG A 82 12.84 -3.54 0.92
CA ARG A 82 13.53 -4.37 1.92
C ARG A 82 12.54 -5.11 2.82
N GLY A 83 11.47 -4.44 3.24
CA GLY A 83 10.41 -5.06 4.02
C GLY A 83 9.73 -6.19 3.25
N LEU A 84 9.38 -5.97 1.98
CA LEU A 84 8.78 -6.99 1.11
C LEU A 84 9.71 -8.20 0.97
N GLU A 85 11.02 -7.99 0.81
CA GLU A 85 11.97 -9.09 0.67
C GLU A 85 12.06 -9.91 1.97
N ALA A 86 11.92 -9.26 3.14
CA ALA A 86 11.86 -9.96 4.43
C ALA A 86 10.62 -10.87 4.56
N LEU A 87 9.49 -10.50 3.94
CA LEU A 87 8.26 -11.31 3.95
C LEU A 87 8.35 -12.57 3.08
N ARG A 88 9.32 -12.66 2.14
CA ARG A 88 9.40 -13.75 1.15
C ARG A 88 9.43 -15.14 1.80
N GLY A 89 10.14 -15.29 2.92
CA GLY A 89 10.26 -16.58 3.62
C GLY A 89 8.93 -17.04 4.23
N GLU A 90 8.19 -16.14 4.85
CA GLU A 90 6.91 -16.43 5.50
C GLU A 90 5.76 -16.54 4.49
N ALA A 91 5.85 -15.83 3.36
CA ALA A 91 4.92 -15.92 2.24
C ALA A 91 5.02 -17.24 1.45
N ALA A 92 6.05 -18.04 1.69
CA ALA A 92 6.26 -19.28 0.94
C ALA A 92 5.11 -20.27 1.19
N GLY A 93 4.41 -20.65 0.12
CA GLY A 93 3.27 -21.57 0.18
C GLY A 93 1.90 -20.90 0.32
N LEU A 94 1.86 -19.58 0.50
CA LEU A 94 0.63 -18.77 0.50
C LEU A 94 0.36 -18.30 -0.94
N VAL A 95 -0.61 -18.92 -1.62
CA VAL A 95 -0.79 -18.75 -3.09
C VAL A 95 -1.25 -17.34 -3.46
N ASN A 96 -2.14 -16.76 -2.68
CA ASN A 96 -2.71 -15.45 -2.91
C ASN A 96 -1.79 -14.33 -2.41
N VAL A 97 -0.82 -14.62 -1.54
CA VAL A 97 0.22 -13.65 -1.13
C VAL A 97 1.47 -13.73 -1.99
N SER A 98 1.98 -14.94 -2.26
CA SER A 98 3.29 -15.13 -2.89
C SER A 98 3.39 -14.54 -4.29
N ARG A 99 2.31 -14.61 -5.09
CA ARG A 99 2.29 -14.00 -6.42
C ARG A 99 2.30 -12.46 -6.34
N PRO A 100 1.35 -11.79 -5.67
CA PRO A 100 1.39 -10.34 -5.47
C PRO A 100 2.70 -9.84 -4.86
N LEU A 101 3.25 -10.55 -3.87
CA LEU A 101 4.54 -10.20 -3.27
C LEU A 101 5.66 -10.19 -4.32
N ASN A 102 5.72 -11.20 -5.20
CA ASN A 102 6.70 -11.23 -6.28
C ASN A 102 6.48 -10.10 -7.30
N GLU A 103 5.23 -9.73 -7.61
CA GLU A 103 4.93 -8.59 -8.48
C GLU A 103 5.48 -7.28 -7.88
N LEU A 104 5.28 -7.05 -6.58
CA LEU A 104 5.80 -5.87 -5.88
C LEU A 104 7.34 -5.86 -5.81
N LEU A 105 7.97 -7.02 -5.62
CA LEU A 105 9.43 -7.14 -5.59
C LEU A 105 10.09 -6.89 -6.94
N LEU A 106 9.37 -7.09 -8.05
CA LEU A 106 9.86 -6.83 -9.41
C LEU A 106 9.76 -5.34 -9.80
N ASP A 107 8.85 -4.59 -9.18
CA ASP A 107 8.61 -3.19 -9.51
C ASP A 107 8.49 -2.33 -8.24
N ALA A 108 9.59 -1.67 -7.87
CA ALA A 108 9.64 -0.78 -6.71
C ALA A 108 8.69 0.43 -6.83
N ARG A 109 8.29 0.84 -8.05
CA ARG A 109 7.29 1.89 -8.23
C ARG A 109 5.89 1.33 -7.94
N LEU A 110 5.59 0.12 -8.39
CA LEU A 110 4.34 -0.56 -8.03
C LEU A 110 4.24 -0.80 -6.52
N ALA A 111 5.32 -1.25 -5.88
CA ALA A 111 5.39 -1.41 -4.43
C ALA A 111 5.08 -0.08 -3.69
N TRP A 112 5.62 1.02 -4.20
CA TRP A 112 5.37 2.35 -3.65
C TRP A 112 3.93 2.82 -3.86
N GLN A 113 3.34 2.57 -5.03
CA GLN A 113 1.93 2.87 -5.29
C GLN A 113 1.00 2.05 -4.40
N ALA A 114 1.32 0.76 -4.18
CA ALA A 114 0.59 -0.08 -3.24
C ALA A 114 0.67 0.44 -1.81
N TYR A 115 1.84 0.89 -1.36
CA TYR A 115 2.00 1.53 -0.05
C TYR A 115 1.14 2.79 0.07
N ALA A 116 1.18 3.69 -0.92
CA ALA A 116 0.35 4.89 -0.94
C ALA A 116 -1.15 4.56 -0.98
N CYS A 117 -1.54 3.49 -1.69
CA CYS A 117 -2.92 3.03 -1.73
C CYS A 117 -3.40 2.59 -0.34
N ALA A 118 -2.56 1.88 0.41
CA ALA A 118 -2.90 1.43 1.76
C ALA A 118 -3.03 2.60 2.75
N LEU A 119 -2.12 3.58 2.67
CA LEU A 119 -2.22 4.80 3.49
C LEU A 119 -3.52 5.56 3.23
N LEU A 120 -3.95 5.65 1.97
CA LEU A 120 -5.20 6.31 1.62
C LEU A 120 -6.44 5.50 2.03
N ALA A 121 -6.35 4.17 1.98
CA ALA A 121 -7.43 3.28 2.45
C ALA A 121 -7.62 3.41 3.96
N ASP A 122 -6.53 3.43 4.73
CA ASP A 122 -6.53 3.62 6.18
C ASP A 122 -7.19 4.95 6.57
N GLU A 123 -6.81 6.05 5.88
CA GLU A 123 -7.44 7.37 6.10
C GLU A 123 -8.94 7.37 5.75
N LEU A 124 -9.38 6.65 4.72
CA LEU A 124 -10.80 6.53 4.36
C LEU A 124 -11.62 5.76 5.41
N GLU A 125 -11.00 4.79 6.09
CA GLU A 125 -11.63 4.07 7.20
C GLU A 125 -11.72 4.92 8.46
N ASP A 126 -10.75 5.82 8.70
CA ASP A 126 -10.76 6.76 9.83
C ASP A 126 -11.72 7.95 9.65
N ASP A 127 -11.94 8.43 8.42
CA ASP A 127 -12.86 9.53 8.08
C ASP A 127 -14.33 9.08 7.87
N GLY A 128 -14.60 7.77 7.81
CA GLY A 128 -15.92 7.16 7.52
C GLY A 128 -16.80 6.86 8.74
#